data_AF-A0A350M870-F1
#
_entry.id   AF-A0A350M870-F1
#
_cell.length_a   1.000
_cell.length_b   1.000
_cell.length_c   1.000
_cell.angle_alpha   90.00
_cell.angle_beta   90.00
_cell.angle_gamma   90.00
#
_symmetry.space_group_name_H-M   'P 1'
#
loop_
_entity.id
_entity.type
_entity.pdbx_description
1 polymer ?
#
loop_
_entity_poly.entity_id
_entity_poly.type
_entity_poly.pdbx_seq_one_letter_code
_entity_poly.pdbx_strand_id
1 'polypeptide(L)' 'MKKYYKYFLVIGFLIGFLDGIRIAVISYMQAPSLPGVYEVLVQIGISLFFAFLYTFYAFLIWGLLFLGEKIYRKSKQP' A
#
# COMPACT_ATOMS: atom_id res chain seq x y z
N MET A 1 -5.99 -14.23 -13.64
CA MET A 1 -5.63 -13.22 -12.61
C MET A 1 -6.79 -12.46 -11.92
N LYS A 2 -8.02 -12.43 -12.46
CA LYS A 2 -9.13 -11.61 -11.89
C LYS A 2 -9.57 -11.95 -10.46
N LYS A 3 -9.39 -13.18 -9.97
CA LYS A 3 -9.77 -13.53 -8.59
C LYS A 3 -8.75 -13.04 -7.55
N TYR A 4 -7.52 -12.74 -7.99
CA TYR A 4 -6.42 -12.44 -7.08
C TYR A 4 -6.26 -10.96 -6.71
N TYR A 5 -7.00 -10.06 -7.38
CA TYR A 5 -6.90 -8.62 -7.14
C TYR A 5 -7.12 -8.23 -5.66
N LYS A 6 -8.02 -8.95 -4.97
CA LYS A 6 -8.28 -8.74 -3.54
C LYS A 6 -7.02 -8.96 -2.69
N TYR A 7 -6.23 -9.99 -3.01
CA TYR A 7 -4.99 -10.26 -2.27
C TYR A 7 -3.93 -9.18 -2.53
N PHE A 8 -3.80 -8.70 -3.77
CA PHE A 8 -2.89 -7.58 -4.07
C PHE A 8 -3.29 -6.31 -3.29
N LEU A 9 -4.59 -5.99 -3.26
CA LEU A 9 -5.09 -4.85 -2.49
C LEU A 9 -4.83 -5.00 -0.99
N VAL A 10 -5.12 -6.16 -0.40
CA VAL A 10 -4.92 -6.42 1.03
C VAL A 10 -3.43 -6.40 1.39
N ILE A 11 -2.57 -7.03 0.59
CA ILE A 11 -1.12 -7.02 0.80
C ILE A 11 -0.57 -5.60 0.69
N GLY A 12 -1.00 -4.84 -0.32
CA GLY A 12 -0.61 -3.43 -0.47
C GLY A 12 -1.04 -2.59 0.73
N PHE A 13 -2.26 -2.79 1.24
CA PHE A 13 -2.75 -2.08 2.41
C PHE A 13 -1.93 -2.40 3.67
N LEU A 14 -1.68 -3.69 3.93
CA LEU A 14 -0.91 -4.14 5.10
C LEU A 14 0.53 -3.60 5.06
N ILE A 15 1.19 -3.68 3.91
CA ILE A 15 2.56 -3.17 3.74
C ILE A 15 2.58 -1.65 3.94
N GLY A 16 1.67 -0.92 3.30
CA GLY A 16 1.62 0.53 3.44
C GLY A 16 1.29 0.99 4.85
N PHE A 17 0.40 0.28 5.55
CA PHE A 17 0.08 0.60 6.94
C PHE A 17 1.28 0.38 7.87
N LEU A 18 2.00 -0.74 7.70
CA LEU A 18 3.22 -1.03 8.49
C LEU A 18 4.34 -0.03 8.20
N ASP A 19 4.55 0.36 6.94
CA ASP A 19 5.55 1.35 6.57
C ASP A 19 5.17 2.74 7.10
N GLY A 20 3.88 3.08 7.08
CA GLY A 20 3.34 4.27 7.72
C GLY A 20 3.58 4.33 9.23
N ILE A 21 3.34 3.22 9.95
CA ILE A 21 3.67 3.10 11.38
C ILE A 21 5.17 3.27 11.60
N ARG A 22 6.01 2.62 10.78
CA ARG A 22 7.47 2.73 10.88
C ARG A 22 7.93 4.18 10.74
N ILE A 23 7.40 4.92 9.76
CA ILE A 23 7.70 6.34 9.56
C ILE A 23 7.26 7.17 10.76
N ALA A 24 6.06 6.91 11.29
CA ALA A 24 5.55 7.59 12.48
C ALA A 24 6.46 7.35 13.71
N VAL A 25 6.91 6.11 13.93
CA VAL A 25 7.83 5.76 15.02
C VAL A 25 9.20 6.42 14.83
N ILE A 26 9.76 6.41 13.61
CA ILE A 26 11.05 7.06 13.34
C ILE A 26 10.95 8.57 13.56
N SER A 27 9.86 9.19 13.09
CA SER A 27 9.59 10.61 13.30
C SER A 27 9.54 10.97 14.79
N TYR A 28 8.89 10.13 15.61
CA TYR A 28 8.83 10.31 17.06
C TYR A 28 10.21 10.20 17.72
N MET A 29 11.02 9.23 17.30
CA MET A 29 12.38 9.05 17.83
C MET A 29 13.32 10.22 17.48
N GLN A 30 13.11 10.90 16.36
CA GLN A 30 13.94 12.03 15.92
C GLN A 30 13.58 13.35 16.61
N ALA A 31 12.31 13.53 16.99
CA ALA A 31 11.82 14.71 17.69
C ALA A 31 10.92 14.27 18.86
N PRO A 32 11.50 13.84 20.00
CA PRO A 32 10.72 13.33 21.12
C PRO A 32 9.97 14.48 21.83
N SER A 33 8.71 14.69 21.46
CA SER A 33 7.71 15.47 22.20
C SER A 33 6.81 14.52 23.00
N LEU A 34 6.27 14.98 24.14
CA LEU A 34 5.14 14.30 24.78
C LEU A 34 3.99 14.29 23.78
N PRO A 35 3.55 13.12 23.27
CA PRO A 35 2.61 13.09 22.16
C PRO A 35 1.25 13.58 22.63
N GLY A 36 0.89 14.80 22.22
CA GLY A 36 -0.45 15.32 22.38
C GLY A 36 -1.44 14.53 21.50
N VAL A 37 -2.73 14.58 21.84
CA VAL A 37 -3.80 13.90 21.08
C VAL A 37 -3.75 14.23 19.59
N TYR A 38 -3.36 15.47 19.24
CA TYR A 38 -3.21 15.91 17.85
C TYR A 38 -2.09 15.19 17.09
N GLU A 39 -0.94 14.93 17.73
CA GLU A 39 0.19 14.25 17.10
C GLU A 39 -0.13 12.78 16.80
N VAL A 40 -0.86 12.12 17.71
CA VAL A 40 -1.35 10.75 17.50
C VAL A 40 -2.31 10.68 16.31
N LEU A 41 -3.23 11.64 16.19
CA LEU A 41 -4.14 11.72 15.05
C LEU A 41 -3.41 11.94 13.72
N VAL A 42 -2.38 12.80 13.70
CA VAL A 42 -1.55 13.03 12.52
C VAL A 42 -0.78 11.76 12.12
N GLN A 43 -0.19 11.04 13.08
CA GLN A 43 0.53 9.79 12.81
C GLN A 43 -0.38 8.68 12.28
N ILE A 44 -1.60 8.55 12.81
CA ILE A 44 -2.63 7.65 12.28
C ILE A 44 -2.99 8.08 10.84
N GLY A 45 -3.16 9.37 10.60
CA GLY A 45 -3.43 9.92 9.27
C GLY A 45 -2.34 9.59 8.25
N ILE A 46 -1.07 9.77 8.63
CA ILE A 46 0.09 9.39 7.81
C ILE A 46 0.06 7.89 7.51
N SER A 47 -0.18 7.07 8.54
CA SER A 47 -0.21 5.61 8.38
C SER A 47 -1.31 5.13 7.43
N LEU A 48 -2.50 5.72 7.55
CA LEU A 48 -3.61 5.46 6.65
C LEU A 48 -3.32 5.95 5.24
N PHE A 49 -2.72 7.14 5.07
CA PHE A 49 -2.31 7.66 3.77
C PHE A 49 -1.36 6.70 3.05
N PHE A 50 -0.33 6.21 3.74
CA PHE A 50 0.60 5.21 3.19
C PHE A 50 -0.10 3.88 2.87
N ALA A 51 -1.02 3.42 3.71
CA ALA A 51 -1.82 2.23 3.45
C ALA A 51 -2.60 2.34 2.12
N PHE A 52 -3.28 3.46 1.89
CA PHE A 52 -4.00 3.70 0.63
C PHE A 52 -3.06 3.83 -0.57
N LEU A 53 -1.93 4.54 -0.41
CA LEU A 53 -0.95 4.74 -1.48
C LEU A 53 -0.36 3.40 -1.95
N TYR A 54 0.06 2.54 -1.03
CA TYR A 54 0.60 1.23 -1.38
C TYR A 54 -0.46 0.27 -1.91
N THR A 55 -1.70 0.37 -1.41
CA THR A 55 -2.84 -0.36 -1.99
C THR A 55 -3.05 0.02 -3.46
N PHE A 56 -2.94 1.31 -3.78
CA PHE A 56 -3.02 1.82 -5.15
C PHE A 56 -1.87 1.29 -6.02
N TYR A 57 -0.63 1.31 -5.53
CA TYR A 57 0.50 0.70 -6.26
C TYR A 57 0.33 -0.80 -6.49
N ALA A 58 -0.15 -1.55 -5.49
CA ALA A 58 -0.42 -2.98 -5.64
C ALA A 58 -1.52 -3.25 -6.67
N PHE A 59 -2.53 -2.38 -6.75
CA PHE A 59 -3.55 -2.44 -7.80
C PHE A 59 -2.97 -2.19 -9.20
N LEU A 60 -2.08 -1.20 -9.35
CA LEU A 60 -1.40 -0.93 -10.63
C LEU A 60 -0.55 -2.13 -11.08
N ILE A 61 0.22 -2.74 -10.17
CA ILE A 61 1.01 -3.94 -10.45
C ILE A 61 0.11 -5.08 -10.91
N TRP A 62 -1.00 -5.32 -10.21
CA TRP A 62 -1.98 -6.32 -10.63
C TRP A 62 -2.55 -6.01 -12.03
N GLY A 63 -2.84 -4.75 -12.34
CA GLY A 63 -3.32 -4.31 -13.65
C GLY A 63 -2.33 -4.60 -14.77
N LEU A 64 -1.04 -4.32 -14.54
CA LEU A 64 0.04 -4.63 -15.49
C LEU A 64 0.18 -6.13 -15.72
N LEU A 65 0.16 -6.93 -14.66
CA LEU A 65 0.21 -8.39 -14.77
C LEU A 65 -1.02 -8.96 -15.50
N PHE A 66 -2.20 -8.40 -15.26
CA PHE A 66 -3.43 -8.80 -15.97
C PHE A 66 -3.36 -8.44 -17.45
N LEU A 67 -2.83 -7.27 -17.81
CA LEU A 67 -2.65 -6.87 -19.20
C LEU A 67 -1.63 -7.76 -19.90
N GLY A 68 -0.50 -8.06 -19.25
CA GLY A 68 0.50 -9.00 -19.73
C GLY A 68 -0.06 -10.39 -19.98
N GLU A 69 -0.87 -10.93 -19.04
CA GLU A 69 -1.58 -12.20 -19.22
C GLU A 69 -2.50 -12.16 -20.45
N LYS A 70 -3.22 -11.06 -20.66
CA LYS A 70 -4.13 -10.90 -21.81
C LYS A 70 -3.38 -10.86 -23.14
N ILE A 71 -2.28 -10.12 -23.22
CA ILE A 71 -1.44 -10.03 -24.43
C ILE A 71 -0.82 -11.40 -24.74
N TYR A 72 -0.25 -12.07 -23.73
CA TYR A 72 0.36 -13.39 -23.89
C TYR A 72 -0.61 -14.45 -24.39
N ARG A 73 -1.86 -14.44 -23.90
CA ARG A 73 -2.90 -15.35 -24.39
C ARG A 73 -3.27 -15.06 -25.84
N LYS A 74 -3.37 -13.78 -26.22
CA LYS A 74 -3.69 -13.36 -27.59
C LYS A 74 -2.57 -13.72 -28.59
N SER A 75 -1.29 -13.67 -28.17
CA SER A 75 -0.16 -14.06 -29.02
C SER A 75 0.02 -15.58 -29.16
N LYS A 76 -0.64 -16.38 -28.31
CA LYS A 76 -0.55 -17.85 -28.31
C LYS A 76 -1.76 -18.56 -28.92
N GLN A 77 -2.83 -17.84 -29.25
CA GLN A 77 -3.94 -18.39 -30.03
C GLN A 77 -3.53 -18.36 -31.51
N PRO A 78 -3.48 -19.52 -32.21
CA PRO A 78 -3.15 -19.59 -33.63
C PRO A 78 -4.18 -18.86 -34.50
#